data_AF-A0A7K8KQ19-F1
#
_entry.id   AF-A0A7K8KQ19-F1
#
_cell.length_a   1.000
_cell.length_b   1.000
_cell.length_c   1.000
_cell.angle_alpha   90.00
_cell.angle_beta   90.00
_cell.angle_gamma   90.00
#
_symmetry.space_group_name_H-M   'P 1'
#
loop_
_entity.id
_entity.type
_entity.pdbx_description
1 polymer ?
#
loop_
_entity_poly.entity_id
_entity_poly.type
_entity_poly.pdbx_seq_one_letter_code
_entity_poly.pdbx_strand_id
1 'polypeptide(L)'
;MLEEDNDEACWNNLENFRVKLISVIDPSRITPYLRQCKVISHDDEEQVLNDPSLVMRKRKAGVLLDILQRTGHKGFEAFLESLELYYPQLYKKITGKEPSRVFSMIIDTAGESGLSQLLMNEIMKLQSTVQEERQKVQELTMWLHSKEDTIREMWVRDSLLRKHQERAQKMKEERDSLSKELRKCKDENYSLAMNYAKQSEEKSAALMKNRDLILEIDHLKHSLMKAEDDCKLERKHTMKLKHAIEQRPSHEVMWEIQQEKELLLAKNQELENTLQQNLEKSLSSETLENDCSQIIEERRELVNTIYSLRKELRRAEVLQDKYAEEKEMLELQCTSLRKDSQMYRKRIEAVLQQMEEVASERDQALLTREQFYTQYSKILVERDAYRKQIRELGERCDEMQLQLFQKESQLLATEAKLKRLQLELPTPTSDLDDTSSRDSQEVS
;
A
#
# COMPACT_ATOMS: atom_id res chain seq x y z
N MET A 1 -94.75 -41.62 50.61
CA MET A 1 -94.24 -40.97 51.84
C MET A 1 -92.93 -41.55 52.35
N LEU A 2 -92.70 -42.88 52.42
CA LEU A 2 -91.39 -43.39 52.89
C LEU A 2 -90.27 -43.39 51.83
N GLU A 3 -90.59 -43.41 50.53
CA GLU A 3 -89.57 -43.38 49.45
C GLU A 3 -89.09 -41.96 49.13
N GLU A 4 -89.98 -40.95 49.17
CA GLU A 4 -89.64 -39.53 48.94
C GLU A 4 -88.69 -38.97 50.01
N ASP A 5 -88.87 -39.37 51.28
CA ASP A 5 -88.01 -38.96 52.40
C ASP A 5 -86.56 -39.50 52.28
N ASN A 6 -86.35 -40.62 51.57
CA ASN A 6 -85.03 -41.22 51.37
C ASN A 6 -84.26 -40.56 50.22
N ASP A 7 -84.98 -40.17 49.15
CA ASP A 7 -84.42 -39.49 47.98
C ASP A 7 -83.90 -38.09 48.31
N GLU A 8 -84.64 -37.34 49.12
CA GLU A 8 -84.26 -36.00 49.54
C GLU A 8 -83.03 -36.03 50.48
N ALA A 9 -82.91 -37.05 51.33
CA ALA A 9 -81.75 -37.25 52.19
C ALA A 9 -80.45 -37.52 51.40
N CYS A 10 -80.52 -38.28 50.30
CA CYS A 10 -79.36 -38.59 49.45
C CYS A 10 -78.78 -37.35 48.75
N TRP A 11 -79.63 -36.52 48.16
CA TRP A 11 -79.20 -35.27 47.53
C TRP A 11 -78.70 -34.22 48.54
N ASN A 12 -79.33 -34.14 49.73
CA ASN A 12 -78.87 -33.25 50.80
C ASN A 12 -77.44 -33.56 51.27
N ASN A 13 -77.06 -34.85 51.30
CA ASN A 13 -75.69 -35.25 51.61
C ASN A 13 -74.69 -34.82 50.52
N LEU A 14 -75.10 -34.86 49.25
CA LEU A 14 -74.27 -34.45 48.11
C LEU A 14 -74.13 -32.93 48.01
N GLU A 15 -75.16 -32.19 48.42
CA GLU A 15 -75.20 -30.73 48.46
C GLU A 15 -74.12 -30.16 49.39
N ASN A 16 -73.80 -30.85 50.50
CA ASN A 16 -72.66 -30.52 51.38
C ASN A 16 -71.31 -30.49 50.65
N PHE A 17 -71.20 -31.18 49.50
CA PHE A 17 -69.99 -31.21 48.66
C PHE A 17 -70.12 -30.37 47.38
N ARG A 18 -71.21 -29.64 47.18
CA ARG A 18 -71.53 -28.91 45.93
C ARG A 18 -70.40 -28.02 45.43
N VAL A 19 -69.81 -27.20 46.30
CA VAL A 19 -68.70 -26.30 45.93
C VAL A 19 -67.52 -27.09 45.37
N LYS A 20 -67.23 -28.24 45.97
CA LYS A 20 -66.14 -29.11 45.56
C LYS A 20 -66.46 -29.86 44.27
N LEU A 21 -67.67 -30.38 44.12
CA LEU A 21 -68.18 -31.01 42.89
C LEU A 21 -68.06 -30.04 41.71
N ILE A 22 -68.66 -28.86 41.84
CA ILE A 22 -68.67 -27.83 40.80
C ILE A 22 -67.25 -27.35 40.45
N SER A 23 -66.34 -27.29 41.42
CA SER A 23 -64.97 -26.85 41.16
C SER A 23 -64.12 -27.85 40.38
N VAL A 24 -64.47 -29.15 40.36
CA VAL A 24 -63.65 -30.20 39.76
C VAL A 24 -64.28 -30.80 38.51
N ILE A 25 -65.61 -30.91 38.47
CA ILE A 25 -66.33 -31.62 37.41
C ILE A 25 -66.32 -30.84 36.09
N ASP A 26 -66.07 -31.56 35.01
CA ASP A 26 -66.29 -31.11 33.64
C ASP A 26 -67.56 -31.78 33.10
N PRO A 27 -68.66 -31.02 32.93
CA PRO A 27 -69.92 -31.55 32.43
C PRO A 27 -69.79 -32.29 31.11
N SER A 28 -68.87 -31.90 30.23
CA SER A 28 -68.65 -32.56 28.92
C SER A 28 -68.24 -34.03 29.03
N ARG A 29 -67.63 -34.41 30.15
CA ARG A 29 -67.20 -35.80 30.39
C ARG A 29 -68.32 -36.68 30.96
N ILE A 30 -69.25 -36.08 31.70
CA ILE A 30 -70.26 -36.80 32.47
C ILE A 30 -71.62 -36.84 31.76
N THR A 31 -72.01 -35.75 31.09
CA THR A 31 -73.30 -35.63 30.40
C THR A 31 -73.60 -36.75 29.37
N PRO A 32 -72.62 -37.28 28.60
CA PRO A 32 -72.89 -38.40 27.70
C PRO A 32 -73.32 -39.67 28.43
N TYR A 33 -72.72 -39.95 29.60
CA TYR A 33 -73.06 -41.10 30.44
C TYR A 33 -74.45 -40.95 31.05
N LEU A 34 -74.76 -39.77 31.60
CA LEU A 34 -76.07 -39.49 32.19
C LEU A 34 -77.21 -39.56 31.18
N ARG A 35 -76.96 -39.13 29.93
CA ARG A 35 -77.91 -39.29 28.83
C ARG A 35 -78.12 -40.76 28.46
N GLN A 36 -77.06 -41.57 28.45
CA GLN A 36 -77.15 -43.02 28.22
C GLN A 36 -77.98 -43.73 29.31
N CYS A 37 -77.85 -43.30 30.57
CA CYS A 37 -78.70 -43.75 31.68
C CYS A 37 -80.16 -43.26 31.62
N LYS A 38 -80.53 -42.45 30.61
CA LYS A 38 -81.84 -41.81 30.46
C LYS A 38 -82.25 -41.00 31.70
N VAL A 39 -81.26 -40.36 32.33
CA VAL A 39 -81.48 -39.47 33.48
C VAL A 39 -81.64 -38.03 33.03
N ILE A 40 -80.85 -37.61 32.05
CA ILE A 40 -80.99 -36.30 31.39
C ILE A 40 -81.37 -36.49 29.93
N SER A 41 -82.10 -35.53 29.37
CA SER A 41 -82.46 -35.51 27.95
C SER A 41 -81.33 -34.94 27.08
N HIS A 42 -81.46 -35.09 25.75
CA HIS A 42 -80.56 -34.43 24.81
C HIS A 42 -80.59 -32.90 24.97
N ASP A 43 -81.78 -32.34 25.21
CA ASP A 43 -81.97 -30.90 25.39
C ASP A 43 -81.30 -30.40 26.68
N ASP A 44 -81.33 -31.20 27.74
CA ASP A 44 -80.61 -30.91 28.99
C ASP A 44 -79.08 -30.94 28.79
N GLU A 45 -78.57 -31.91 28.03
CA GLU A 45 -77.14 -31.98 27.67
C GLU A 45 -76.73 -30.77 26.83
N GLU A 46 -77.51 -30.39 25.82
CA GLU A 46 -77.24 -29.23 24.98
C GLU A 46 -77.32 -27.92 25.77
N GLN A 47 -78.29 -27.76 26.67
CA GLN A 47 -78.38 -26.62 27.58
C GLN A 47 -77.12 -26.51 28.45
N VAL A 48 -76.65 -27.61 29.03
CA VAL A 48 -75.47 -27.59 29.91
C VAL A 48 -74.18 -27.30 29.13
N LEU A 49 -74.03 -27.87 27.92
CA LEU A 49 -72.78 -27.79 27.15
C LEU A 49 -72.69 -26.54 26.28
N ASN A 50 -73.79 -26.10 25.66
CA ASN A 50 -73.78 -25.11 24.58
C ASN A 50 -74.52 -23.80 24.92
N ASP A 51 -75.16 -23.66 26.08
CA ASP A 51 -75.78 -22.38 26.48
C ASP A 51 -74.72 -21.26 26.58
N PRO A 52 -74.84 -20.18 25.76
CA PRO A 52 -73.94 -19.04 25.80
C PRO A 52 -73.89 -18.33 27.17
N SER A 53 -74.93 -18.45 28.00
CA SER A 53 -75.01 -17.86 29.34
C SER A 53 -74.09 -18.56 30.36
N LEU A 54 -73.71 -19.81 30.09
CA LEU A 54 -72.92 -20.66 30.97
C LEU A 54 -71.44 -20.71 30.55
N VAL A 55 -70.78 -19.55 30.39
CA VAL A 55 -69.37 -19.46 29.93
C VAL A 55 -68.39 -20.22 30.82
N MET A 56 -68.62 -20.23 32.13
CA MET A 56 -67.70 -20.84 33.11
C MET A 56 -68.06 -22.31 33.36
N ARG A 57 -67.08 -23.23 33.27
CA ARG A 57 -67.25 -24.66 33.61
C ARG A 57 -67.94 -24.89 34.96
N LYS A 58 -67.61 -24.08 35.97
CA LYS A 58 -68.24 -24.14 37.29
C LYS A 58 -69.77 -23.88 37.22
N ARG A 59 -70.20 -22.89 36.43
CA ARG A 59 -71.64 -22.63 36.25
C ARG A 59 -72.33 -23.78 35.51
N LYS A 60 -71.70 -24.32 34.46
CA LYS A 60 -72.19 -25.52 33.75
C LYS A 60 -72.37 -26.71 34.70
N ALA A 61 -71.39 -26.97 35.56
CA ALA A 61 -71.46 -28.06 36.54
C ALA A 61 -72.54 -27.81 37.62
N GLY A 62 -72.79 -26.55 38.01
CA GLY A 62 -73.87 -26.21 38.92
C GLY A 62 -75.25 -26.47 38.32
N VAL A 63 -75.47 -26.00 37.08
CA VAL A 63 -76.73 -26.23 36.37
C VAL A 63 -76.98 -27.72 36.13
N LEU A 64 -75.92 -28.49 35.80
CA LEU A 64 -76.03 -29.94 35.66
C LEU A 64 -76.51 -30.62 36.97
N LEU A 65 -75.96 -30.22 38.12
CA LEU A 65 -76.40 -30.75 39.41
C LEU A 65 -77.87 -30.39 39.70
N ASP A 66 -78.29 -29.17 39.35
CA ASP A 66 -79.67 -28.72 39.54
C ASP A 66 -80.67 -29.50 38.67
N ILE A 67 -80.28 -29.82 37.43
CA ILE A 67 -81.06 -30.68 36.54
C ILE A 67 -81.14 -32.10 37.11
N LEU A 68 -80.01 -32.66 37.58
CA LEU A 68 -79.98 -34.02 38.11
C LEU A 68 -80.78 -34.16 39.41
N GLN A 69 -80.77 -33.17 40.28
CA GLN A 69 -81.57 -33.18 41.51
C GLN A 69 -83.06 -33.36 41.21
N ARG A 70 -83.56 -32.83 40.09
CA ARG A 70 -84.96 -32.96 39.65
C ARG A 70 -85.33 -34.36 39.16
N THR A 71 -84.35 -35.25 39.00
CA THR A 71 -84.55 -36.60 38.46
C THR A 71 -84.57 -37.68 39.56
N GLY A 72 -84.57 -37.28 40.84
CA GLY A 72 -84.80 -38.15 42.01
C GLY A 72 -83.64 -39.11 42.30
N HIS A 73 -83.94 -40.25 42.94
CA HIS A 73 -82.94 -41.29 43.27
C HIS A 73 -82.12 -41.74 42.06
N LYS A 74 -82.80 -41.93 40.92
CA LYS A 74 -82.18 -42.43 39.70
C LYS A 74 -81.09 -41.48 39.19
N GLY A 75 -81.32 -40.18 39.31
CA GLY A 75 -80.31 -39.17 38.99
C GLY A 75 -79.11 -39.19 39.93
N PHE A 76 -79.37 -39.42 41.21
CA PHE A 76 -78.34 -39.53 42.22
C PHE A 76 -77.42 -40.73 41.97
N GLU A 77 -77.99 -41.90 41.70
CA GLU A 77 -77.23 -43.12 41.40
C GLU A 77 -76.43 -42.99 40.11
N ALA A 78 -77.05 -42.52 39.02
CA ALA A 78 -76.34 -42.31 37.75
C ALA A 78 -75.22 -41.27 37.87
N PHE A 79 -75.43 -40.23 38.67
CA PHE A 79 -74.40 -39.24 38.95
C PHE A 79 -73.25 -39.83 39.75
N LEU A 80 -73.52 -40.60 40.80
CA LEU A 80 -72.49 -41.28 41.58
C LEU A 80 -71.69 -42.28 40.72
N GLU A 81 -72.33 -43.09 39.89
CA GLU A 81 -71.64 -43.98 38.94
C GLU A 81 -70.76 -43.20 37.95
N SER A 82 -71.25 -42.07 37.44
CA SER A 82 -70.46 -41.22 36.54
C SER A 82 -69.22 -40.61 37.23
N LEU A 83 -69.34 -40.25 38.52
CA LEU A 83 -68.21 -39.80 39.33
C LEU A 83 -67.24 -40.94 39.60
N GLU A 84 -67.74 -42.15 39.84
CA GLU A 84 -66.94 -43.35 40.05
C GLU A 84 -66.08 -43.67 38.82
N LEU A 85 -66.64 -43.46 37.62
CA LEU A 85 -65.98 -43.67 36.34
C LEU A 85 -64.96 -42.58 36.00
N TYR A 86 -65.39 -41.31 35.97
CA TYR A 86 -64.56 -40.21 35.45
C TYR A 86 -63.76 -39.47 36.52
N TYR A 87 -64.18 -39.55 37.79
CA TYR A 87 -63.59 -38.81 38.90
C TYR A 87 -63.45 -39.68 40.17
N PRO A 88 -62.70 -40.80 40.12
CA PRO A 88 -62.67 -41.81 41.20
C PRO A 88 -62.22 -41.24 42.55
N GLN A 89 -61.30 -40.26 42.54
CA GLN A 89 -60.83 -39.59 43.75
C GLN A 89 -61.89 -38.65 44.36
N LEU A 90 -62.76 -38.07 43.52
CA LEU A 90 -63.85 -37.21 43.96
C LEU A 90 -64.97 -38.06 44.55
N TYR A 91 -65.33 -39.17 43.90
CA TYR A 91 -66.28 -40.16 44.39
C TYR A 91 -65.92 -40.65 45.79
N LYS A 92 -64.69 -41.18 45.97
CA LYS A 92 -64.20 -41.70 47.25
C LYS A 92 -64.28 -40.66 48.38
N LYS A 93 -64.03 -39.39 48.07
CA LYS A 93 -64.08 -38.30 49.05
C LYS A 93 -65.50 -37.88 49.44
N ILE A 94 -66.51 -38.19 48.62
CA ILE A 94 -67.91 -37.82 48.86
C ILE A 94 -68.65 -38.98 49.53
N THR A 95 -68.44 -40.22 49.06
CA THR A 95 -69.16 -41.41 49.54
C THR A 95 -68.39 -42.17 50.62
N GLY A 96 -67.08 -41.97 50.75
CA GLY A 96 -66.20 -42.73 51.64
C GLY A 96 -65.90 -44.17 51.17
N LYS A 97 -66.46 -44.59 50.03
CA LYS A 97 -66.33 -45.94 49.47
C LYS A 97 -65.26 -45.98 48.37
N GLU A 98 -64.66 -47.15 48.16
CA GLU A 98 -63.76 -47.36 47.02
C GLU A 98 -64.55 -47.46 45.71
N PRO A 99 -64.09 -46.85 44.60
CA PRO A 99 -64.67 -47.03 43.28
C PRO A 99 -64.60 -48.49 42.81
N SER A 100 -65.76 -49.11 42.65
CA SER A 100 -66.00 -50.44 42.07
C SER A 100 -66.13 -50.43 40.53
N ARG A 101 -66.48 -49.28 39.92
CA ARG A 101 -66.68 -49.05 38.48
C ARG A 101 -67.67 -50.03 37.84
N VAL A 102 -68.78 -50.27 38.53
CA VAL A 102 -69.88 -51.11 38.03
C VAL A 102 -70.88 -50.23 37.28
N PHE A 103 -71.25 -50.65 36.07
CA PHE A 103 -72.20 -49.92 35.20
C PHE A 103 -73.65 -50.35 35.45
N SER A 104 -74.07 -50.39 36.72
CA SER A 104 -75.39 -50.92 37.09
C SER A 104 -76.52 -50.16 36.40
N MET A 105 -76.44 -48.83 36.29
CA MET A 105 -77.51 -48.03 35.71
C MET A 105 -77.61 -48.12 34.19
N ILE A 106 -76.49 -48.18 33.46
CA ILE A 106 -76.55 -48.41 32.01
C ILE A 106 -77.02 -49.83 31.70
N ILE A 107 -76.58 -50.83 32.49
CA ILE A 107 -77.01 -52.21 32.29
C ILE A 107 -78.49 -52.38 32.60
N ASP A 108 -79.02 -51.76 33.65
CA ASP A 108 -80.46 -51.79 33.98
C ASP A 108 -81.31 -51.07 32.92
N THR A 109 -80.81 -49.98 32.33
CA THR A 109 -81.57 -49.17 31.36
C THR A 109 -81.47 -49.59 29.89
N ALA A 110 -80.35 -50.22 29.50
CA ALA A 110 -80.04 -50.59 28.12
C ALA A 110 -79.61 -52.05 27.92
N GLY A 111 -79.39 -52.81 29.00
CA GLY A 111 -78.87 -54.18 28.95
C GLY A 111 -77.36 -54.26 28.69
N GLU A 112 -76.75 -55.41 29.01
CA GLU A 112 -75.32 -55.69 28.76
C GLU A 112 -74.95 -55.60 27.27
N SER A 113 -75.88 -55.98 26.39
CA SER A 113 -75.74 -55.86 24.93
C SER A 113 -75.74 -54.39 24.48
N GLY A 114 -76.55 -53.53 25.11
CA GLY A 114 -76.59 -52.10 24.84
C GLY A 114 -75.31 -51.38 25.25
N LEU A 115 -74.76 -51.70 26.42
CA LEU A 115 -73.46 -51.18 26.87
C LEU A 115 -72.32 -51.60 25.92
N SER A 116 -72.31 -52.88 25.50
CA SER A 116 -71.30 -53.40 24.57
C SER A 116 -71.34 -52.68 23.21
N GLN A 117 -72.52 -52.39 22.68
CA GLN A 117 -72.69 -51.66 21.43
C GLN A 117 -72.24 -50.19 21.53
N LEU A 118 -72.52 -49.53 22.66
CA LEU A 118 -72.04 -48.17 22.92
C LEU A 118 -70.51 -48.09 22.99
N LEU A 119 -69.89 -49.02 23.72
CA LEU A 119 -68.44 -49.12 23.81
C LEU A 119 -67.81 -49.41 22.44
N MET A 120 -68.38 -50.32 21.65
CA MET A 120 -67.90 -50.61 20.30
C MET A 120 -67.98 -49.38 19.39
N ASN A 121 -69.09 -48.64 19.42
CA ASN A 121 -69.24 -47.40 18.64
C ASN A 121 -68.24 -46.33 19.05
N GLU A 122 -67.96 -46.19 20.35
CA GLU A 122 -66.97 -45.23 20.86
C GLU A 122 -65.54 -45.65 20.47
N ILE A 123 -65.23 -46.94 20.53
CA ILE A 123 -63.95 -47.48 20.04
C ILE A 123 -63.79 -47.20 18.53
N MET A 124 -64.83 -47.42 17.72
CA MET A 124 -64.78 -47.14 16.29
C MET A 124 -64.57 -45.65 15.99
N LYS A 125 -65.24 -44.75 16.75
CA LYS A 125 -65.03 -43.30 16.63
C LYS A 125 -63.61 -42.90 17.00
N LEU A 126 -63.11 -43.38 18.14
CA LEU A 126 -61.74 -43.11 18.58
C LEU A 126 -60.72 -43.63 17.56
N GLN A 127 -60.95 -44.82 16.99
CA GLN A 127 -60.11 -45.38 15.94
C GLN A 127 -60.11 -44.51 14.67
N SER A 128 -61.28 -43.99 14.25
CA SER A 128 -61.38 -43.03 13.13
C SER A 128 -60.60 -41.76 13.43
N THR A 129 -60.78 -41.16 14.61
CA THR A 129 -60.07 -39.92 14.98
C THR A 129 -58.55 -40.12 15.03
N VAL A 130 -58.07 -41.25 15.58
CA VAL A 130 -56.64 -41.58 15.59
C VAL A 130 -56.11 -41.75 14.16
N GLN A 131 -56.88 -42.35 13.26
CA GLN A 131 -56.48 -42.50 11.88
C GLN A 131 -56.42 -41.15 11.13
N GLU A 132 -57.40 -40.27 11.34
CA GLU A 132 -57.40 -38.91 10.79
C GLU A 132 -56.22 -38.08 11.32
N GLU A 133 -55.94 -38.13 12.62
CA GLU A 133 -54.78 -37.45 13.20
C GLU A 133 -53.45 -38.01 12.64
N ARG A 134 -53.36 -39.33 12.42
CA ARG A 134 -52.20 -39.94 11.75
C ARG A 134 -52.02 -39.42 10.32
N GLN A 135 -53.10 -39.30 9.56
CA GLN A 135 -53.06 -38.73 8.21
C GLN A 135 -52.62 -37.27 8.24
N LYS A 136 -53.17 -36.44 9.14
CA LYS A 136 -52.74 -35.04 9.32
C LYS A 136 -51.26 -34.92 9.68
N VAL A 137 -50.76 -35.77 10.56
CA VAL A 137 -49.33 -35.79 10.92
C VAL A 137 -48.48 -36.14 9.71
N GLN A 138 -48.88 -37.11 8.90
CA GLN A 138 -48.17 -37.47 7.66
C GLN A 138 -48.14 -36.30 6.66
N GLU A 139 -49.28 -35.64 6.42
CA GLU A 139 -49.39 -34.48 5.54
C GLU A 139 -48.51 -33.30 6.01
N LEU A 140 -48.57 -32.97 7.31
CA LEU A 140 -47.75 -31.91 7.90
C LEU A 140 -46.26 -32.25 7.83
N THR A 141 -45.90 -33.52 8.02
CA THR A 141 -44.52 -33.98 7.90
C THR A 141 -44.02 -33.80 6.47
N MET A 142 -44.80 -34.20 5.47
CA MET A 142 -44.45 -33.98 4.06
C MET A 142 -44.31 -32.50 3.72
N TRP A 143 -45.21 -31.66 4.24
CA TRP A 143 -45.16 -30.22 4.05
C TRP A 143 -43.89 -29.61 4.68
N LEU A 144 -43.52 -30.02 5.89
CA LEU A 144 -42.30 -29.59 6.57
C LEU A 144 -41.05 -29.93 5.75
N HIS A 145 -40.93 -31.19 5.29
CA HIS A 145 -39.82 -31.62 4.45
C HIS A 145 -39.72 -30.81 3.14
N SER A 146 -40.86 -30.52 2.52
CA SER A 146 -40.90 -29.66 1.33
C SER A 146 -40.39 -28.25 1.63
N LYS A 147 -40.78 -27.66 2.76
CA LYS A 147 -40.28 -26.34 3.18
C LYS A 147 -38.79 -26.36 3.47
N GLU A 148 -38.28 -27.37 4.16
CA GLU A 148 -36.84 -27.52 4.41
C GLU A 148 -36.04 -27.66 3.12
N ASP A 149 -36.53 -28.42 2.13
CA ASP A 149 -35.91 -28.56 0.82
C ASP A 149 -35.85 -27.19 0.11
N THR A 150 -36.94 -26.40 0.14
CA THR A 150 -36.93 -25.04 -0.44
C THR A 150 -35.95 -24.09 0.26
N ILE A 151 -35.80 -24.19 1.59
CA ILE A 151 -34.84 -23.39 2.36
C ILE A 151 -33.40 -23.76 1.95
N ARG A 152 -33.09 -25.06 1.83
CA ARG A 152 -31.77 -25.53 1.41
C ARG A 152 -31.43 -25.06 -0.01
N GLU A 153 -32.37 -25.14 -0.95
CA GLU A 153 -32.14 -24.61 -2.29
C GLU A 153 -31.93 -23.10 -2.31
N MET A 154 -32.73 -22.33 -1.56
CA MET A 154 -32.57 -20.87 -1.46
C MET A 154 -31.22 -20.50 -0.86
N TRP A 155 -30.75 -21.25 0.13
CA TRP A 155 -29.44 -21.03 0.75
C TRP A 155 -28.28 -21.22 -0.23
N VAL A 156 -28.32 -22.26 -1.07
CA VAL A 156 -27.29 -22.47 -2.11
C VAL A 156 -27.34 -21.37 -3.16
N ARG A 157 -28.54 -20.95 -3.61
CA ARG A 157 -28.71 -19.84 -4.56
C ARG A 157 -28.17 -18.52 -4.01
N ASP A 158 -28.47 -18.21 -2.74
CA ASP A 158 -27.98 -17.01 -2.07
C ASP A 158 -26.45 -17.04 -1.90
N SER A 159 -25.89 -18.19 -1.53
CA SER A 159 -24.44 -18.37 -1.42
C SER A 159 -23.73 -18.17 -2.78
N LEU A 160 -24.28 -18.70 -3.87
CA LEU A 160 -23.77 -18.49 -5.23
C LEU A 160 -23.85 -17.01 -5.64
N LEU A 161 -25.00 -16.36 -5.41
CA LEU A 161 -25.20 -14.94 -5.72
C LEU A 161 -24.20 -14.08 -4.94
N ARG A 162 -24.04 -14.33 -3.64
CA ARG A 162 -23.10 -13.62 -2.76
C ARG A 162 -21.68 -13.75 -3.28
N LYS A 163 -21.26 -14.93 -3.74
CA LYS A 163 -19.94 -15.14 -4.32
C LYS A 163 -19.71 -14.38 -5.61
N HIS A 164 -20.72 -14.34 -6.49
CA HIS A 164 -20.66 -13.49 -7.68
C HIS A 164 -20.55 -12.00 -7.31
N GLN A 165 -21.29 -11.53 -6.30
CA GLN A 165 -21.21 -10.16 -5.80
C GLN A 165 -19.84 -9.83 -5.19
N GLU A 166 -19.28 -10.72 -4.37
CA GLU A 166 -17.93 -10.59 -3.81
C GLU A 166 -16.88 -10.46 -4.92
N ARG A 167 -16.93 -11.32 -5.95
CA ARG A 167 -16.01 -11.25 -7.10
C ARG A 167 -16.16 -9.93 -7.86
N ALA A 168 -17.40 -9.48 -8.10
CA ALA A 168 -17.65 -8.22 -8.78
C ALA A 168 -17.14 -7.00 -7.97
N GLN A 169 -17.34 -7.01 -6.66
CA GLN A 169 -16.87 -5.96 -5.75
C GLN A 169 -15.34 -5.91 -5.71
N LYS A 170 -14.68 -7.06 -5.62
CA LYS A 170 -13.22 -7.16 -5.66
C LYS A 170 -12.64 -6.61 -6.98
N MET A 171 -13.22 -6.99 -8.12
CA MET A 171 -12.83 -6.44 -9.43
C MET A 171 -13.02 -4.92 -9.50
N LYS A 172 -14.10 -4.40 -8.90
CA LYS A 172 -14.39 -2.97 -8.84
C LYS A 172 -13.34 -2.21 -8.02
N GLU A 173 -12.93 -2.75 -6.88
CA GLU A 173 -11.89 -2.21 -5.99
C GLU A 173 -10.51 -2.23 -6.66
N GLU A 174 -10.15 -3.33 -7.32
CA GLU A 174 -8.89 -3.44 -8.09
C GLU A 174 -8.85 -2.42 -9.24
N ARG A 175 -9.96 -2.23 -9.96
CA ARG A 175 -10.07 -1.20 -10.99
C ARG A 175 -9.95 0.21 -10.41
N ASP A 176 -10.47 0.48 -9.22
CA ASP A 176 -10.30 1.77 -8.54
C ASP A 176 -8.88 2.00 -8.05
N SER A 177 -8.20 0.97 -7.51
CA SER A 177 -6.81 1.07 -7.09
C SER A 177 -5.88 1.31 -8.27
N LEU A 178 -6.05 0.57 -9.37
CA LEU A 178 -5.30 0.80 -10.62
C LEU A 178 -5.56 2.18 -11.21
N SER A 179 -6.79 2.71 -11.11
CA SER A 179 -7.09 4.07 -11.55
C SER A 179 -6.35 5.13 -10.72
N LYS A 180 -6.22 4.92 -9.39
CA LYS A 180 -5.43 5.78 -8.51
C LYS A 180 -3.94 5.71 -8.83
N GLU A 181 -3.40 4.51 -9.03
CA GLU A 181 -2.00 4.32 -9.42
C GLU A 181 -1.70 4.97 -10.78
N LEU A 182 -2.57 4.80 -11.78
CA LEU A 182 -2.44 5.45 -13.07
C LEU A 182 -2.40 6.99 -12.94
N ARG A 183 -3.23 7.57 -12.07
CA ARG A 183 -3.19 9.01 -11.80
C ARG A 183 -1.87 9.42 -11.18
N LYS A 184 -1.39 8.68 -10.17
CA LYS A 184 -0.09 8.93 -9.55
C LYS A 184 1.06 8.86 -10.56
N CYS A 185 1.09 7.86 -11.42
CA CYS A 185 2.09 7.75 -12.48
C CYS A 185 2.02 8.91 -13.48
N LYS A 186 0.82 9.41 -13.80
CA LYS A 186 0.68 10.62 -14.63
C LYS A 186 1.27 11.84 -13.93
N ASP A 187 0.96 12.04 -12.65
CA ASP A 187 1.48 13.16 -11.87
C ASP A 187 3.02 13.11 -11.75
N GLU A 188 3.59 11.93 -11.50
CA GLU A 188 5.04 11.69 -11.49
C GLU A 188 5.67 11.96 -12.86
N ASN A 189 5.03 11.55 -13.95
CA ASN A 189 5.51 11.83 -15.31
C ASN A 189 5.52 13.33 -15.63
N TYR A 190 4.46 14.06 -15.25
CA TYR A 190 4.43 15.52 -15.38
C TYR A 190 5.52 16.20 -14.55
N SER A 191 5.75 15.73 -13.32
CA SER A 191 6.83 16.23 -12.46
C SER A 191 8.21 15.98 -13.08
N LEU A 192 8.47 14.79 -13.62
CA LEU A 192 9.71 14.46 -14.32
C LEU A 192 9.91 15.32 -15.57
N ALA A 193 8.86 15.51 -16.38
CA ALA A 193 8.92 16.38 -17.55
C ALA A 193 9.26 17.82 -17.17
N MET A 194 8.67 18.35 -16.09
CA MET A 194 8.97 19.68 -15.57
C MET A 194 10.42 19.80 -15.09
N ASN A 195 10.90 18.80 -14.34
CA ASN A 195 12.29 18.78 -13.87
C ASN A 195 13.29 18.69 -15.04
N TYR A 196 12.97 17.88 -16.06
CA TYR A 196 13.77 17.77 -17.27
C TYR A 196 13.83 19.11 -18.03
N ALA A 197 12.68 19.78 -18.20
CA ALA A 197 12.63 21.09 -18.83
C ALA A 197 13.50 22.10 -18.08
N LYS A 198 13.39 22.15 -16.74
CA LYS A 198 14.21 23.01 -15.88
C LYS A 198 15.71 22.72 -16.03
N GLN A 199 16.11 21.45 -15.99
CA GLN A 199 17.52 21.06 -16.18
C GLN A 199 18.04 21.41 -17.58
N SER A 200 17.18 21.31 -18.60
CA SER A 200 17.51 21.70 -19.97
C SER A 200 17.74 23.21 -20.09
N GLU A 201 16.91 24.02 -19.43
CA GLU A 201 17.08 25.47 -19.34
C GLU A 201 18.37 25.84 -18.60
N GLU A 202 18.63 25.22 -17.44
CA GLU A 202 19.87 25.42 -16.65
C GLU A 202 21.12 25.03 -17.47
N LYS A 203 21.09 23.91 -18.18
CA LYS A 203 22.16 23.50 -19.10
C LYS A 203 22.39 24.54 -20.20
N SER A 204 21.31 25.03 -20.81
CA SER A 204 21.39 26.04 -21.86
C SER A 204 21.97 27.36 -21.33
N ALA A 205 21.57 27.78 -20.12
CA ALA A 205 22.14 28.95 -19.46
C ALA A 205 23.64 28.78 -19.13
N ALA A 206 24.05 27.59 -18.67
CA ALA A 206 25.46 27.29 -18.43
C ALA A 206 26.28 27.30 -19.73
N LEU A 207 25.73 26.77 -20.83
CA LEU A 207 26.36 26.81 -22.15
C LEU A 207 26.53 28.24 -22.67
N MET A 208 25.52 29.10 -22.49
CA MET A 208 25.61 30.52 -22.86
C MET A 208 26.73 31.21 -22.06
N LYS A 209 26.78 31.03 -20.74
CA LYS A 209 27.88 31.58 -19.91
C LYS A 209 29.25 31.06 -20.33
N ASN A 210 29.36 29.78 -20.70
CA ASN A 210 30.62 29.22 -21.20
C ASN A 210 31.03 29.90 -22.52
N ARG A 211 30.09 30.16 -23.43
CA ARG A 211 30.34 30.88 -24.67
C ARG A 211 30.82 32.31 -24.41
N ASP A 212 30.21 33.02 -23.47
CA ASP A 212 30.62 34.37 -23.08
C ASP A 212 32.05 34.38 -22.52
N LEU A 213 32.38 33.43 -21.63
CA LEU A 213 33.74 33.28 -21.09
C LEU A 213 34.78 32.97 -22.18
N ILE A 214 34.43 32.18 -23.20
CA ILE A 214 35.31 31.92 -24.35
C ILE A 214 35.58 33.22 -25.11
N LEU A 215 34.54 34.03 -25.37
CA LEU A 215 34.69 35.32 -26.04
C LEU A 215 35.58 36.28 -25.24
N GLU A 216 35.44 36.29 -23.91
CA GLU A 216 36.27 37.11 -23.03
C GLU A 216 37.73 36.64 -23.02
N ILE A 217 37.97 35.32 -23.00
CA ILE A 217 39.31 34.75 -23.17
C ILE A 217 39.94 35.19 -24.49
N ASP A 218 39.19 35.13 -25.59
CA ASP A 218 39.72 35.52 -26.91
C ASP A 218 39.99 37.02 -26.99
N HIS A 219 39.14 37.85 -26.35
CA HIS A 219 39.40 39.28 -26.20
C HIS A 219 40.69 39.55 -25.41
N LEU A 220 40.88 38.86 -24.28
CA LEU A 220 42.08 38.97 -23.46
C LEU A 220 43.34 38.51 -24.20
N LYS A 221 43.27 37.43 -24.99
CA LYS A 221 44.37 37.00 -25.86
C LYS A 221 44.76 38.07 -26.89
N HIS A 222 43.77 38.69 -27.54
CA HIS A 222 44.03 39.78 -28.49
C HIS A 222 44.64 41.01 -27.81
N SER A 223 44.14 41.38 -26.63
CA SER A 223 44.69 42.49 -25.84
C SER A 223 46.14 42.21 -25.42
N LEU A 224 46.42 40.99 -24.94
CA LEU A 224 47.77 40.54 -24.60
C LEU A 224 48.70 40.60 -25.81
N MET A 225 48.28 40.09 -26.96
CA MET A 225 49.05 40.11 -28.21
C MET A 225 49.39 41.55 -28.62
N LYS A 226 48.43 42.48 -28.53
CA LYS A 226 48.66 43.90 -28.82
C LYS A 226 49.69 44.50 -27.86
N ALA A 227 49.55 44.26 -26.56
CA ALA A 227 50.48 44.76 -25.55
C ALA A 227 51.90 44.17 -25.75
N GLU A 228 52.00 42.90 -26.14
CA GLU A 228 53.28 42.27 -26.50
C GLU A 228 53.92 42.91 -27.73
N ASP A 229 53.15 43.23 -28.76
CA ASP A 229 53.64 43.88 -29.98
C ASP A 229 54.05 45.33 -29.72
N ASP A 230 53.28 46.09 -28.95
CA ASP A 230 53.65 47.43 -28.49
C ASP A 230 54.97 47.39 -27.70
N CYS A 231 55.13 46.42 -26.78
CA CYS A 231 56.39 46.20 -26.06
C CYS A 231 57.56 45.87 -27.00
N LYS A 232 57.34 45.08 -28.06
CA LYS A 232 58.38 44.78 -29.06
C LYS A 232 58.76 46.04 -29.84
N LEU A 233 57.80 46.89 -30.20
CA LEU A 233 58.05 48.15 -30.89
C LEU A 233 58.83 49.13 -30.02
N GLU A 234 58.44 49.29 -28.76
CA GLU A 234 59.15 50.12 -27.78
C GLU A 234 60.57 49.62 -27.54
N ARG A 235 60.77 48.30 -27.43
CA ARG A 235 62.12 47.71 -27.38
C ARG A 235 62.93 48.06 -28.62
N LYS A 236 62.36 47.96 -29.84
CA LYS A 236 63.04 48.37 -31.08
C LYS A 236 63.37 49.86 -31.08
N HIS A 237 62.47 50.72 -30.62
CA HIS A 237 62.70 52.16 -30.49
C HIS A 237 63.82 52.47 -29.50
N THR A 238 63.78 51.84 -28.32
CA THR A 238 64.81 51.95 -27.29
C THR A 238 66.17 51.50 -27.81
N MET A 239 66.22 50.40 -28.56
CA MET A 239 67.46 49.91 -29.20
C MET A 239 67.99 50.89 -30.25
N LYS A 240 67.12 51.46 -31.10
CA LYS A 240 67.51 52.49 -32.07
C LYS A 240 68.04 53.74 -31.36
N LEU A 241 67.40 54.17 -30.28
CA LEU A 241 67.82 55.33 -29.49
C LEU A 241 69.17 55.07 -28.82
N LYS A 242 69.35 53.89 -28.21
CA LYS A 242 70.62 53.43 -27.66
C LYS A 242 71.73 53.45 -28.72
N HIS A 243 71.46 52.90 -29.91
CA HIS A 243 72.41 52.93 -31.02
C HIS A 243 72.74 54.37 -31.48
N ALA A 244 71.74 55.26 -31.57
CA ALA A 244 71.98 56.66 -31.92
C ALA A 244 72.80 57.42 -30.85
N ILE A 245 72.63 57.05 -29.56
CA ILE A 245 73.45 57.57 -28.46
C ILE A 245 74.88 57.04 -28.56
N GLU A 246 75.07 55.75 -28.87
CA GLU A 246 76.39 55.12 -29.07
C GLU A 246 77.13 55.69 -30.30
N GLN A 247 76.41 56.06 -31.36
CA GLN A 247 76.95 56.71 -32.56
C GLN A 247 77.20 58.21 -32.40
N ARG A 248 76.82 58.80 -31.26
CA ARG A 248 77.09 60.21 -30.98
C ARG A 248 78.59 60.40 -30.73
N PRO A 249 79.27 61.37 -31.37
CA PRO A 249 80.66 61.68 -31.09
C PRO A 249 80.84 61.93 -29.59
N SER A 250 81.82 61.27 -28.97
CA SER A 250 82.07 61.45 -27.54
C SER A 250 82.41 62.92 -27.26
N HIS A 251 82.13 63.38 -26.04
CA HIS A 251 82.43 64.77 -25.64
C HIS A 251 83.93 65.07 -25.75
N GLU A 252 84.81 64.07 -25.62
CA GLU A 252 86.26 64.20 -25.88
C GLU A 252 86.52 64.49 -27.37
N VAL A 253 85.93 63.73 -28.30
CA VAL A 253 86.13 63.92 -29.75
C VAL A 253 85.55 65.24 -30.25
N MET A 254 84.38 65.67 -29.75
CA MET A 254 83.85 67.00 -30.07
C MET A 254 84.74 68.12 -29.53
N TRP A 255 85.33 67.93 -28.35
CA TRP A 255 86.22 68.91 -27.75
C TRP A 255 87.56 69.00 -28.49
N GLU A 256 88.11 67.87 -28.95
CA GLU A 256 89.31 67.82 -29.80
C GLU A 256 89.09 68.52 -31.14
N ILE A 257 87.98 68.26 -31.83
CA ILE A 257 87.63 68.96 -33.09
C ILE A 257 87.40 70.46 -32.86
N GLN A 258 86.83 70.84 -31.71
CA GLN A 258 86.63 72.25 -31.34
C GLN A 258 87.97 72.94 -31.06
N GLN A 259 88.90 72.26 -30.38
CA GLN A 259 90.25 72.74 -30.13
C GLN A 259 91.05 72.85 -31.45
N GLU A 260 90.93 71.88 -32.34
CA GLU A 260 91.55 71.89 -33.68
C GLU A 260 90.98 73.03 -34.55
N LYS A 261 89.67 73.31 -34.45
CA LYS A 261 89.03 74.48 -35.08
C LYS A 261 89.58 75.80 -34.53
N GLU A 262 89.79 75.91 -33.22
CA GLU A 262 90.39 77.09 -32.60
C GLU A 262 91.87 77.25 -33.01
N LEU A 263 92.60 76.15 -33.15
CA LEU A 263 93.98 76.13 -33.60
C LEU A 263 94.11 76.49 -35.09
N LEU A 264 93.18 76.04 -35.94
CA LEU A 264 93.08 76.44 -37.35
C LEU A 264 92.58 77.88 -37.53
N LEU A 265 91.78 78.40 -36.60
CA LEU A 265 91.42 79.83 -36.55
C LEU A 265 92.61 80.69 -36.11
N ALA A 266 93.40 80.23 -35.13
CA ALA A 266 94.65 80.87 -34.73
C ALA A 266 95.69 80.86 -35.87
N LYS A 267 95.82 79.75 -36.59
CA LYS A 267 96.67 79.66 -37.80
C LYS A 267 96.15 80.53 -38.96
N ASN A 268 94.83 80.72 -39.11
CA ASN A 268 94.28 81.69 -40.06
C ASN A 268 94.56 83.14 -39.64
N GLN A 269 94.55 83.44 -38.33
CA GLN A 269 94.95 84.75 -37.80
C GLN A 269 96.47 85.00 -37.93
N GLU A 270 97.30 83.96 -37.83
CA GLU A 270 98.75 84.05 -38.07
C GLU A 270 99.10 84.17 -39.56
N LEU A 271 98.32 83.54 -40.47
CA LEU A 271 98.51 83.67 -41.92
C LEU A 271 98.04 85.03 -42.48
N GLU A 272 97.20 85.78 -41.77
CA GLU A 272 96.86 87.18 -42.10
C GLU A 272 97.87 88.22 -41.57
N ASN A 273 98.82 87.82 -40.72
CA ASN A 273 99.84 88.72 -40.18
C ASN A 273 101.21 88.03 -40.10
N THR A 274 101.91 87.89 -41.23
CA THR A 274 103.28 88.41 -41.42
C THR A 274 103.90 87.97 -42.75
N LEU A 275 104.20 88.95 -43.61
CA LEU A 275 105.14 88.81 -44.73
C LEU A 275 105.94 90.13 -44.86
N GLN A 276 107.27 90.00 -44.77
CA GLN A 276 108.38 90.97 -44.78
C GLN A 276 108.86 91.47 -43.41
N GLN A 277 110.13 91.36 -43.01
CA GLN A 277 111.39 90.94 -43.66
C GLN A 277 112.42 90.73 -42.51
N ASN A 278 113.14 89.60 -42.45
CA ASN A 278 114.55 89.40 -42.91
C ASN A 278 115.60 90.25 -42.16
N LEU A 279 116.78 89.77 -41.73
CA LEU A 279 117.68 88.76 -42.32
C LEU A 279 118.87 88.46 -41.34
N GLU A 280 119.33 87.19 -41.33
CA GLU A 280 120.75 86.70 -41.21
C GLU A 280 121.57 86.90 -39.91
N LYS A 281 122.51 86.02 -39.46
CA LYS A 281 123.17 84.73 -39.82
C LYS A 281 123.93 84.32 -38.53
N SER A 282 124.14 83.07 -38.12
CA SER A 282 125.12 82.11 -38.68
C SER A 282 125.15 80.83 -37.83
N LEU A 283 125.26 79.69 -38.54
CA LEU A 283 125.89 78.38 -38.25
C LEU A 283 126.74 78.28 -36.97
N SER A 284 126.84 77.17 -36.23
CA SER A 284 126.81 75.73 -36.59
C SER A 284 126.95 74.90 -35.30
N SER A 285 126.64 73.59 -35.40
CA SER A 285 126.60 72.57 -34.33
C SER A 285 125.21 72.57 -33.69
N GLU A 286 124.34 71.59 -33.94
CA GLU A 286 124.55 70.26 -33.37
C GLU A 286 123.65 69.24 -34.10
N THR A 287 124.22 68.52 -35.06
CA THR A 287 123.65 67.29 -35.66
C THR A 287 123.68 66.10 -34.69
N LEU A 288 123.46 66.40 -33.40
CA LEU A 288 123.16 65.47 -32.32
C LEU A 288 121.95 65.98 -31.49
N GLU A 289 121.65 67.30 -31.45
CA GLU A 289 120.50 67.87 -30.74
C GLU A 289 119.17 67.70 -31.49
N ASN A 290 119.18 67.69 -32.83
CA ASN A 290 117.96 67.44 -33.62
C ASN A 290 117.52 65.97 -33.56
N ASP A 291 118.47 65.04 -33.64
CA ASP A 291 118.20 63.62 -33.41
C ASP A 291 117.76 63.41 -31.96
N CYS A 292 118.39 64.07 -30.97
CA CYS A 292 117.95 63.99 -29.57
C CYS A 292 116.56 64.61 -29.34
N SER A 293 116.22 65.74 -29.94
CA SER A 293 114.92 66.42 -29.79
C SER A 293 113.80 65.67 -30.49
N GLN A 294 114.07 65.13 -31.68
CA GLN A 294 113.16 64.26 -32.40
C GLN A 294 112.95 62.94 -31.64
N ILE A 295 114.01 62.33 -31.10
CA ILE A 295 113.91 61.16 -30.22
C ILE A 295 113.15 61.49 -28.92
N ILE A 296 113.28 62.71 -28.38
CA ILE A 296 112.54 63.15 -27.19
C ILE A 296 111.06 63.34 -27.48
N GLU A 297 110.69 63.94 -28.61
CA GLU A 297 109.29 64.13 -29.00
C GLU A 297 108.63 62.79 -29.39
N GLU A 298 109.33 61.93 -30.13
CA GLU A 298 108.89 60.56 -30.40
C GLU A 298 108.70 59.77 -29.09
N ARG A 299 109.61 59.92 -28.12
CA ARG A 299 109.45 59.35 -26.77
C ARG A 299 108.27 59.96 -26.02
N ARG A 300 107.98 61.25 -26.20
CA ARG A 300 106.86 61.96 -25.55
C ARG A 300 105.51 61.50 -26.12
N GLU A 301 105.41 61.35 -27.43
CA GLU A 301 104.26 60.79 -28.13
C GLU A 301 104.02 59.33 -27.74
N LEU A 302 105.09 58.53 -27.63
CA LEU A 302 105.02 57.17 -27.10
C LEU A 302 104.51 57.13 -25.65
N VAL A 303 104.93 58.07 -24.80
CA VAL A 303 104.43 58.17 -23.43
C VAL A 303 102.95 58.58 -23.40
N ASN A 304 102.52 59.50 -24.26
CA ASN A 304 101.12 59.92 -24.38
C ASN A 304 100.21 58.80 -24.92
N THR A 305 100.68 58.03 -25.90
CA THR A 305 99.99 56.82 -26.39
C THR A 305 99.94 55.73 -25.31
N ILE A 306 101.01 55.51 -24.55
CA ILE A 306 100.98 54.61 -23.38
C ILE A 306 99.93 55.08 -22.35
N TYR A 307 99.81 56.39 -22.11
CA TYR A 307 98.83 56.94 -21.16
C TYR A 307 97.39 56.77 -21.63
N SER A 308 97.09 57.07 -22.90
CA SER A 308 95.75 56.88 -23.49
C SER A 308 95.36 55.40 -23.52
N LEU A 309 96.24 54.51 -23.96
CA LEU A 309 96.02 53.06 -23.92
C LEU A 309 95.78 52.54 -22.50
N ARG A 310 96.49 53.06 -21.48
CA ARG A 310 96.23 52.73 -20.07
C ARG A 310 94.90 53.28 -19.55
N LYS A 311 94.41 54.40 -20.09
CA LYS A 311 93.10 54.96 -19.75
C LYS A 311 91.99 54.12 -20.39
N GLU A 312 92.17 53.70 -21.64
CA GLU A 312 91.25 52.82 -22.36
C GLU A 312 91.20 51.42 -21.75
N LEU A 313 92.35 50.83 -21.39
CA LEU A 313 92.42 49.55 -20.69
C LEU A 313 91.59 49.60 -19.39
N ARG A 314 91.79 50.64 -18.56
CA ARG A 314 91.01 50.84 -17.33
C ARG A 314 89.51 51.02 -17.58
N ARG A 315 89.13 51.73 -18.65
CA ARG A 315 87.71 51.87 -19.04
C ARG A 315 87.12 50.53 -19.49
N ALA A 316 87.88 49.74 -20.24
CA ALA A 316 87.48 48.41 -20.70
C ALA A 316 87.35 47.42 -19.53
N GLU A 317 88.27 47.46 -18.57
CA GLU A 317 88.20 46.67 -17.32
C GLU A 317 86.92 46.97 -16.54
N VAL A 318 86.58 48.25 -16.33
CA VAL A 318 85.33 48.64 -15.64
C VAL A 318 84.06 48.18 -16.40
N LEU A 319 84.07 48.22 -17.73
CA LEU A 319 82.95 47.70 -18.53
C LEU A 319 82.87 46.17 -18.46
N GLN A 320 84.02 45.49 -18.44
CA GLN A 320 84.10 44.05 -18.27
C GLN A 320 83.50 43.63 -16.92
N ASP A 321 83.84 44.34 -15.84
CA ASP A 321 83.27 44.09 -14.50
C ASP A 321 81.75 44.28 -14.50
N LYS A 322 81.24 45.38 -15.09
CA LYS A 322 79.78 45.62 -15.21
C LYS A 322 79.07 44.52 -15.99
N TYR A 323 79.61 44.09 -17.13
CA TYR A 323 79.00 43.01 -17.92
C TYR A 323 79.09 41.66 -17.20
N ALA A 324 80.13 41.43 -16.39
CA ALA A 324 80.22 40.25 -15.54
C ALA A 324 79.12 40.24 -14.47
N GLU A 325 78.87 41.37 -13.80
CA GLU A 325 77.78 41.53 -12.83
C GLU A 325 76.39 41.34 -13.48
N GLU A 326 76.15 41.97 -14.64
CA GLU A 326 74.89 41.81 -15.38
C GLU A 326 74.66 40.36 -15.83
N LYS A 327 75.72 39.67 -16.28
CA LYS A 327 75.67 38.26 -16.63
C LYS A 327 75.30 37.40 -15.43
N GLU A 328 75.93 37.61 -14.28
CA GLU A 328 75.62 36.87 -13.05
C GLU A 328 74.17 37.10 -12.62
N MET A 329 73.69 38.34 -12.66
CA MET A 329 72.29 38.68 -12.37
C MET A 329 71.30 37.97 -13.32
N LEU A 330 71.59 37.97 -14.63
CA LEU A 330 70.77 37.27 -15.62
C LEU A 330 70.80 35.74 -15.44
N GLU A 331 71.95 35.18 -15.09
CA GLU A 331 72.09 33.76 -14.76
C GLU A 331 71.23 33.40 -13.54
N LEU A 332 71.29 34.20 -12.48
CA LEU A 332 70.43 34.04 -11.29
C LEU A 332 68.94 34.11 -11.65
N GLN A 333 68.52 35.10 -12.44
CA GLN A 333 67.13 35.20 -12.91
C GLN A 333 66.71 33.97 -13.75
N CYS A 334 67.57 33.51 -14.65
CA CYS A 334 67.32 32.31 -15.45
C CYS A 334 67.20 31.04 -14.58
N THR A 335 67.99 30.93 -13.51
CA THR A 335 67.86 29.81 -12.57
C THR A 335 66.57 29.89 -11.77
N SER A 336 66.14 31.09 -11.34
CA SER A 336 64.86 31.30 -10.65
C SER A 336 63.68 30.90 -11.54
N LEU A 337 63.63 31.43 -12.77
CA LEU A 337 62.55 31.11 -13.72
C LEU A 337 62.50 29.62 -14.07
N ARG A 338 63.65 28.94 -14.16
CA ARG A 338 63.70 27.49 -14.35
C ARG A 338 63.07 26.74 -13.16
N LYS A 339 63.39 27.15 -11.92
CA LYS A 339 62.79 26.56 -10.71
C LYS A 339 61.28 26.80 -10.67
N ASP A 340 60.83 28.01 -11.02
CA ASP A 340 59.40 28.36 -11.07
C ASP A 340 58.66 27.55 -12.12
N SER A 341 59.20 27.44 -13.34
CA SER A 341 58.62 26.59 -14.39
C SER A 341 58.52 25.12 -13.97
N GLN A 342 59.53 24.60 -13.28
CA GLN A 342 59.52 23.24 -12.75
C GLN A 342 58.47 23.06 -11.64
N MET A 343 58.30 24.06 -10.76
CA MET A 343 57.24 24.08 -9.74
C MET A 343 55.85 24.09 -10.37
N TYR A 344 55.61 24.95 -11.37
CA TYR A 344 54.32 24.99 -12.08
C TYR A 344 54.03 23.68 -12.79
N ARG A 345 55.04 23.06 -13.43
CA ARG A 345 54.87 21.75 -14.07
C ARG A 345 54.45 20.68 -13.08
N LYS A 346 55.15 20.55 -11.95
CA LYS A 346 54.79 19.60 -10.88
C LYS A 346 53.39 19.86 -10.33
N ARG A 347 53.01 21.14 -10.19
CA ARG A 347 51.68 21.51 -9.71
C ARG A 347 50.59 21.14 -10.72
N ILE A 348 50.82 21.34 -12.02
CA ILE A 348 49.90 20.90 -13.08
C ILE A 348 49.77 19.39 -13.08
N GLU A 349 50.88 18.65 -13.00
CA GLU A 349 50.89 17.18 -12.92
C GLU A 349 50.06 16.68 -11.71
N ALA A 350 50.23 17.29 -10.54
CA ALA A 350 49.45 16.94 -9.35
C ALA A 350 47.95 17.22 -9.53
N VAL A 351 47.57 18.34 -10.14
CA VAL A 351 46.15 18.66 -10.44
C VAL A 351 45.56 17.68 -11.44
N LEU A 352 46.32 17.28 -12.46
CA LEU A 352 45.87 16.28 -13.44
C LEU A 352 45.64 14.92 -12.78
N GLN A 353 46.55 14.48 -11.90
CA GLN A 353 46.38 13.24 -11.13
C GLN A 353 45.12 13.29 -10.25
N GLN A 354 44.90 14.39 -9.53
CA GLN A 354 43.68 14.57 -8.73
C GLN A 354 42.40 14.56 -9.59
N MET A 355 42.43 15.15 -10.78
CA MET A 355 41.27 15.09 -11.69
C MET A 355 41.00 13.66 -12.17
N GLU A 356 42.04 12.86 -12.40
CA GLU A 356 41.90 11.46 -12.81
C GLU A 356 41.35 10.59 -11.67
N GLU A 357 41.81 10.80 -10.44
CA GLU A 357 41.26 10.17 -9.23
C GLU A 357 39.76 10.48 -9.09
N VAL A 358 39.38 11.76 -9.14
CA VAL A 358 37.96 12.18 -9.04
C VAL A 358 37.11 11.62 -10.19
N ALA A 359 37.66 11.56 -11.41
CA ALA A 359 36.98 10.95 -12.55
C ALA A 359 36.76 9.44 -12.31
N SER A 360 37.76 8.74 -11.78
CA SER A 360 37.64 7.30 -11.46
C SER A 360 36.62 7.02 -10.35
N GLU A 361 36.58 7.86 -9.30
CA GLU A 361 35.59 7.76 -8.22
C GLU A 361 34.17 8.00 -8.74
N ARG A 362 33.99 9.00 -9.60
CA ARG A 362 32.70 9.27 -10.27
C ARG A 362 32.27 8.07 -11.10
N ASP A 363 33.15 7.51 -11.91
CA ASP A 363 32.83 6.39 -12.80
C ASP A 363 32.48 5.13 -11.99
N GLN A 364 33.18 4.88 -10.87
CA GLN A 364 32.84 3.82 -9.92
C GLN A 364 31.47 4.05 -9.24
N ALA A 365 31.17 5.29 -8.85
CA ALA A 365 29.87 5.65 -8.29
C ALA A 365 28.73 5.47 -9.31
N LEU A 366 28.97 5.77 -10.60
CA LEU A 366 28.00 5.52 -11.67
C LEU A 366 27.78 4.02 -11.89
N LEU A 367 28.85 3.22 -11.96
CA LEU A 367 28.77 1.77 -12.13
C LEU A 367 28.00 1.09 -10.99
N THR A 368 28.30 1.44 -9.74
CA THR A 368 27.57 0.91 -8.57
C THR A 368 26.09 1.31 -8.60
N ARG A 369 25.78 2.56 -8.99
CA ARG A 369 24.40 3.02 -9.16
C ARG A 369 23.66 2.22 -10.25
N GLU A 370 24.28 1.98 -11.39
CA GLU A 370 23.72 1.17 -12.48
C GLU A 370 23.47 -0.27 -12.07
N GLN A 371 24.38 -0.87 -11.29
CA GLN A 371 24.20 -2.21 -10.74
C GLN A 371 22.98 -2.27 -9.81
N PHE A 372 22.81 -1.31 -8.91
CA PHE A 372 21.63 -1.23 -8.05
C PHE A 372 20.34 -1.03 -8.86
N TYR A 373 20.32 -0.16 -9.86
CA TYR A 373 19.15 -0.01 -10.74
C TYR A 373 18.80 -1.29 -11.48
N THR A 374 19.80 -2.02 -11.96
CA THR A 374 19.59 -3.30 -12.65
C THR A 374 19.02 -4.36 -11.70
N GLN A 375 19.54 -4.46 -10.47
CA GLN A 375 19.01 -5.36 -9.45
C GLN A 375 17.59 -4.98 -9.04
N TYR A 376 17.33 -3.69 -8.81
CA TYR A 376 16.01 -3.17 -8.47
C TYR A 376 14.98 -3.48 -9.57
N SER A 377 15.35 -3.29 -10.84
CA SER A 377 14.52 -3.63 -11.99
C SER A 377 14.17 -5.13 -12.01
N LYS A 378 15.15 -6.02 -11.80
CA LYS A 378 14.91 -7.47 -11.72
C LYS A 378 13.92 -7.83 -10.60
N ILE A 379 14.14 -7.30 -9.39
CA ILE A 379 13.27 -7.55 -8.23
C ILE A 379 11.85 -7.04 -8.48
N LEU A 380 11.68 -5.89 -9.16
CA LEU A 380 10.36 -5.39 -9.52
C LEU A 380 9.62 -6.35 -10.46
N VAL A 381 10.30 -6.87 -11.49
CA VAL A 381 9.72 -7.82 -12.44
C VAL A 381 9.32 -9.12 -11.73
N GLU A 382 10.18 -9.66 -10.86
CA GLU A 382 9.88 -10.86 -10.07
C GLU A 382 8.68 -10.64 -9.14
N ARG A 383 8.64 -9.51 -8.44
CA ARG A 383 7.50 -9.14 -7.58
C ARG A 383 6.19 -9.06 -8.36
N ASP A 384 6.23 -8.49 -9.57
CA ASP A 384 5.05 -8.38 -10.42
C ASP A 384 4.62 -9.76 -10.97
N ALA A 385 5.56 -10.66 -11.23
CA ALA A 385 5.27 -12.06 -11.55
C ALA A 385 4.59 -12.78 -10.38
N TYR A 386 5.07 -12.61 -9.14
CA TYR A 386 4.41 -13.18 -7.96
C TYR A 386 3.01 -12.61 -7.72
N ARG A 387 2.83 -11.29 -7.88
CA ARG A 387 1.50 -10.67 -7.80
C ARG A 387 0.53 -11.25 -8.83
N LYS A 388 1.03 -11.51 -10.05
CA LYS A 388 0.24 -12.18 -11.09
C LYS A 388 -0.15 -13.59 -10.66
N GLN A 389 0.78 -14.40 -10.15
CA GLN A 389 0.49 -15.75 -9.66
C GLN A 389 -0.54 -15.75 -8.52
N ILE A 390 -0.44 -14.82 -7.57
CA ILE A 390 -1.39 -14.69 -6.47
C ILE A 390 -2.80 -14.37 -7.00
N ARG A 391 -2.92 -13.47 -7.98
CA ARG A 391 -4.22 -13.16 -8.62
C ARG A 391 -4.80 -14.39 -9.32
N GLU A 392 -4.00 -15.08 -10.13
CA GLU A 392 -4.44 -16.29 -10.84
C GLU A 392 -4.88 -17.41 -9.88
N LEU A 393 -4.15 -17.62 -8.79
CA LEU A 393 -4.55 -18.58 -7.76
C LEU A 393 -5.84 -18.15 -7.06
N GLY A 394 -6.00 -16.86 -6.76
CA GLY A 394 -7.25 -16.31 -6.23
C GLY A 394 -8.44 -16.55 -7.16
N GLU A 395 -8.28 -16.28 -8.46
CA GLU A 395 -9.32 -16.53 -9.47
C GLU A 395 -9.70 -18.01 -9.56
N ARG A 396 -8.71 -18.93 -9.52
CA ARG A 396 -8.97 -20.38 -9.51
C ARG A 396 -9.72 -20.82 -8.25
N CYS A 397 -9.39 -20.27 -7.08
CA CYS A 397 -10.11 -20.55 -5.85
C CYS A 397 -11.58 -20.09 -5.94
N ASP A 398 -11.82 -18.88 -6.44
CA ASP A 398 -13.17 -18.35 -6.64
C ASP A 398 -13.96 -19.20 -7.65
N GLU A 399 -13.33 -19.65 -8.74
CA GLU A 399 -13.95 -20.54 -9.73
C GLU A 399 -14.31 -21.91 -9.14
N MET A 400 -13.42 -22.52 -8.35
CA MET A 400 -13.73 -23.79 -7.69
C MET A 400 -14.87 -23.64 -6.68
N GLN A 401 -14.95 -22.52 -5.94
CA GLN A 401 -16.07 -22.25 -5.04
C GLN A 401 -17.40 -22.12 -5.80
N LEU A 402 -17.42 -21.41 -6.94
CA LEU A 402 -18.61 -21.32 -7.78
C LEU A 402 -19.04 -22.68 -8.33
N GLN A 403 -18.07 -23.50 -8.77
CA GLN A 403 -18.35 -24.87 -9.23
C GLN A 403 -18.93 -25.73 -8.10
N LEU A 404 -18.43 -25.61 -6.87
CA LEU A 404 -19.00 -26.31 -5.71
C LEU A 404 -20.46 -25.94 -5.49
N PHE A 405 -20.80 -24.64 -5.44
CA PHE A 405 -22.21 -24.22 -5.27
C PHE A 405 -23.11 -24.70 -6.42
N GLN A 406 -22.60 -24.72 -7.65
CA GLN A 406 -23.34 -25.29 -8.78
C GLN A 406 -23.58 -26.79 -8.64
N LYS A 407 -22.58 -27.54 -8.16
CA LYS A 407 -22.70 -28.98 -7.91
C LYS A 407 -23.66 -29.28 -6.75
N GLU A 408 -23.61 -28.51 -5.68
CA GLU A 408 -24.57 -28.60 -4.57
C GLU A 408 -26.00 -28.34 -5.05
N SER A 409 -26.20 -27.33 -5.90
CA SER A 409 -27.52 -27.06 -6.49
C SER A 409 -28.02 -28.21 -7.37
N GLN A 410 -27.14 -28.83 -8.17
CA GLN A 410 -27.47 -30.00 -8.99
C GLN A 410 -27.84 -31.20 -8.11
N LEU A 411 -27.06 -31.44 -7.05
CA LEU A 411 -27.29 -32.52 -6.10
C LEU A 411 -28.65 -32.38 -5.43
N LEU A 412 -28.98 -31.21 -4.87
CA LEU A 412 -30.29 -30.94 -4.28
C LEU A 412 -31.43 -31.17 -5.28
N ALA A 413 -31.26 -30.75 -6.54
CA ALA A 413 -32.26 -30.96 -7.58
C ALA A 413 -32.45 -32.45 -7.91
N THR A 414 -31.39 -33.26 -7.88
CA THR A 414 -31.48 -34.71 -8.07
C THR A 414 -32.10 -35.41 -6.87
N GLU A 415 -31.76 -35.01 -5.65
CA GLU A 415 -32.38 -35.53 -4.42
C GLU A 415 -33.88 -35.24 -4.41
N ALA A 416 -34.29 -34.02 -4.78
CA ALA A 416 -35.70 -33.65 -4.87
C ALA A 416 -36.46 -34.44 -5.96
N LYS A 417 -35.80 -34.87 -7.04
CA LYS A 417 -36.39 -35.78 -8.04
C LYS A 417 -36.52 -37.20 -7.48
N LEU A 418 -35.51 -37.68 -6.78
CA LEU A 418 -35.49 -39.02 -6.19
C LEU A 418 -36.56 -39.16 -5.10
N LYS A 419 -36.71 -38.17 -4.22
CA LYS A 419 -37.78 -38.12 -3.22
C LYS A 419 -39.18 -38.19 -3.84
N ARG A 420 -39.41 -37.48 -4.97
CA ARG A 420 -40.69 -37.55 -5.70
C ARG A 420 -40.97 -38.94 -6.25
N LEU A 421 -39.97 -39.58 -6.84
CA LEU A 421 -40.10 -40.96 -7.35
C LEU A 421 -40.33 -41.98 -6.24
N GLN A 422 -39.71 -41.81 -5.07
CA GLN A 422 -39.94 -42.66 -3.89
C GLN A 422 -41.36 -42.51 -3.34
N LEU A 423 -41.95 -41.32 -3.46
CA LEU A 423 -43.33 -41.06 -3.04
C LEU A 423 -44.37 -41.63 -4.03
N GLU A 424 -43.99 -41.84 -5.29
CA GLU A 424 -44.84 -42.41 -6.34
C GLU A 424 -44.83 -43.96 -6.37
N LEU A 425 -43.94 -44.62 -5.62
CA LEU A 425 -43.97 -46.08 -5.47
C LEU A 425 -45.12 -46.50 -4.53
N PRO A 426 -46.02 -47.41 -4.93
CA PRO A 426 -47.04 -47.91 -4.02
C PRO A 426 -46.35 -48.66 -2.88
N THR A 427 -46.50 -48.17 -1.65
CA THR A 427 -46.18 -48.91 -0.44
C THR A 427 -46.92 -50.24 -0.48
N PRO A 428 -46.22 -51.40 -0.52
CA PRO A 428 -46.89 -52.68 -0.35
C PRO A 428 -47.49 -52.67 1.05
N THR A 429 -48.80 -52.88 1.12
CA THR A 429 -49.49 -53.20 2.37
C THR A 429 -48.82 -54.44 2.95
N SER A 430 -47.97 -54.26 3.96
CA SER A 430 -47.40 -55.37 4.71
C SER A 430 -48.46 -55.92 5.67
N ASP A 431 -49.33 -56.77 5.14
CA ASP A 431 -49.96 -57.78 5.98
C ASP A 431 -48.89 -58.85 6.24
N LEU A 432 -48.55 -58.93 7.53
CA LEU A 432 -48.07 -60.09 8.29
C LEU A 432 -47.72 -61.33 7.47
N ASP A 433 -46.47 -61.77 7.55
CA ASP A 433 -46.24 -63.12 8.10
C ASP A 433 -44.84 -63.26 8.70
N ASP A 434 -44.89 -63.66 9.96
CA ASP A 434 -43.84 -63.93 10.91
C ASP A 434 -43.25 -65.31 10.59
N THR A 435 -42.09 -65.39 9.94
CA THR A 435 -41.20 -66.56 10.06
C THR A 435 -39.74 -66.23 9.71
N SER A 436 -38.84 -66.81 10.50
CA SER A 436 -37.37 -66.79 10.44
C SER A 436 -36.71 -65.66 11.26
N SER A 437 -35.71 -65.91 12.10
CA SER A 437 -34.72 -66.98 12.07
C SER A 437 -34.23 -67.29 13.48
N ARG A 438 -34.18 -68.58 13.79
CA ARG A 438 -33.48 -69.13 14.94
C ARG A 438 -32.04 -69.44 14.51
N ASP A 439 -31.10 -68.92 15.28
CA ASP A 439 -29.72 -69.37 15.48
C ASP A 439 -28.82 -69.62 14.27
N SER A 440 -27.77 -68.80 14.17
CA SER A 440 -26.39 -69.26 13.99
C SER A 440 -25.42 -68.17 14.44
N GLN A 441 -25.03 -68.25 15.71
CA GLN A 441 -23.69 -67.84 16.14
C GLN A 441 -22.69 -68.79 15.50
N GLU A 442 -21.62 -68.28 14.90
CA GLU A 442 -20.29 -68.81 15.20
C GLU A 442 -19.21 -67.77 14.86
N VAL A 443 -18.44 -67.47 15.91
CA VAL A 443 -17.22 -66.68 15.91
C VAL A 443 -16.08 -67.68 15.93
N SER A 444 -15.21 -67.66 14.92
CA SER A 444 -13.77 -67.95 15.01
C SER A 444 -13.08 -67.52 13.73
#